data_AF-A0A532TSD5-F1
#
_entry.id   AF-A0A532TSD5-F1
#
_cell.length_a   1.000
_cell.length_b   1.000
_cell.length_c   1.000
_cell.angle_alpha   90.00
_cell.angle_beta   90.00
_cell.angle_gamma   90.00
#
_symmetry.space_group_name_H-M   'P 1'
#
loop_
_entity.id
_entity.type
_entity.pdbx_description
1 polymer ?
#
loop_
_entity_poly.entity_id
_entity_poly.type
_entity_poly.pdbx_seq_one_letter_code
_entity_poly.pdbx_strand_id
1 'polypeptide(L)'
;MTDYIEDPYIESEYDYIFNDWYEIEGVRKIKELSRQLRTFFNYKAEVIRYLFRPSPNLAENDTNTKFFSRKQEIESLTREFIIFLKKFKENGQTIEQGIQSLFFDNNKTPLNILSEITEKLSMLLHYFSEESIYDHPKFLKFNVILAQNICLVKKCLNAQFSEFFEELEINYNNLEGELEHFFEIMLNEQKKSKKQLEERLAS
;
A
#
# COMPACT_ATOMS: atom_id res chain seq x y z
N MET A 1 -3.23 49.75 36.46
CA MET A 1 -2.42 49.13 35.40
C MET A 1 -1.64 48.01 36.05
N THR A 2 -2.07 46.78 35.84
CA THR A 2 -1.30 45.59 36.22
C THR A 2 -0.33 45.34 35.07
N ASP A 3 0.93 45.72 35.27
CA ASP A 3 2.01 45.40 34.35
C ASP A 3 2.19 43.88 34.36
N TYR A 4 1.75 43.23 33.28
CA TYR A 4 2.13 41.87 32.98
C TYR A 4 3.62 41.92 32.60
N ILE A 5 4.45 41.32 33.44
CA ILE A 5 5.83 41.01 33.07
C ILE A 5 5.73 39.86 32.07
N GLU A 6 5.69 40.18 30.77
CA GLU A 6 6.00 39.22 29.71
C GLU A 6 7.46 38.83 29.90
N ASP A 7 7.67 37.63 30.44
CA ASP A 7 8.99 37.03 30.56
C ASP A 7 9.51 36.67 29.15
N PRO A 8 10.52 37.37 28.61
CA PRO A 8 11.01 37.16 27.25
C PRO A 8 11.70 35.79 27.07
N TYR A 9 11.96 35.07 28.16
CA TYR A 9 12.63 33.78 28.13
C TYR A 9 11.68 32.60 27.92
N ILE A 10 10.37 32.78 28.13
CA ILE A 10 9.38 31.70 27.98
C ILE A 10 9.05 31.42 26.51
N GLU A 11 9.03 32.43 25.64
CA GLU A 11 8.74 32.25 24.21
C GLU A 11 9.86 31.48 23.49
N SER A 12 11.13 31.75 23.81
CA SER A 12 12.24 31.15 23.06
C SER A 12 12.38 29.64 23.25
N GLU A 13 12.30 29.12 24.48
CA GLU A 13 12.45 27.68 24.74
C GLU A 13 11.26 26.86 24.22
N TYR A 14 10.04 27.38 24.32
CA TYR A 14 8.86 26.73 23.76
C TYR A 14 8.89 26.71 22.23
N ASP A 15 9.32 27.79 21.59
CA ASP A 15 9.47 27.85 20.14
C ASP A 15 10.55 26.88 19.64
N TYR A 16 11.70 26.77 20.33
CA TYR A 16 12.72 25.78 19.98
C TYR A 16 12.21 24.34 20.13
N ILE A 17 11.54 24.00 21.24
CA ILE A 17 10.98 22.66 21.45
C ILE A 17 9.87 22.34 20.43
N PHE A 18 9.02 23.31 20.12
CA PHE A 18 7.95 23.16 19.11
C PHE A 18 8.52 23.01 17.70
N ASN A 19 9.55 23.77 17.35
CA ASN A 19 10.23 23.68 16.06
C ASN A 19 10.98 22.35 15.91
N ASP A 20 11.66 21.85 16.93
CA ASP A 20 12.31 20.54 16.92
C ASP A 20 11.29 19.41 16.76
N TRP A 21 10.14 19.49 17.44
CA TRP A 21 9.04 18.53 17.27
C TRP A 21 8.46 18.58 15.87
N TYR A 22 8.27 19.77 15.31
CA TYR A 22 7.78 19.96 13.95
C TYR A 22 8.76 19.44 12.91
N GLU A 23 10.07 19.64 13.12
CA GLU A 23 11.12 19.11 12.26
C GLU A 23 11.15 17.58 12.31
N ILE A 24 11.11 16.97 13.49
CA ILE A 24 11.11 15.51 13.64
C ILE A 24 9.87 14.88 12.99
N GLU A 25 8.68 15.44 13.26
CA GLU A 25 7.42 14.93 12.72
C GLU A 25 7.31 15.18 11.20
N GLY A 26 7.75 16.33 10.74
CA GLY A 26 7.84 16.67 9.31
C GLY A 26 8.78 15.74 8.56
N VAL A 27 9.98 15.48 9.10
CA VAL A 27 10.95 14.55 8.51
C VAL A 27 10.38 13.13 8.45
N ARG A 28 9.69 12.67 9.50
CA ARG A 28 9.03 11.35 9.51
C ARG A 28 7.96 11.25 8.43
N LYS A 29 7.11 12.27 8.31
CA LYS A 29 6.07 12.35 7.28
C LYS A 29 6.66 12.36 5.87
N ILE A 30 7.68 13.17 5.60
CA ILE A 30 8.34 13.21 4.28
C ILE A 30 8.97 11.86 3.93
N LYS A 31 9.64 11.21 4.89
CA LYS A 31 10.20 9.87 4.71
C LYS A 31 9.10 8.88 4.35
N GLU A 32 7.95 8.97 5.00
CA GLU A 32 6.81 8.10 4.72
C GLU A 32 6.26 8.30 3.30
N LEU A 33 5.99 9.54 2.90
CA LEU A 33 5.50 9.86 1.56
C LEU A 33 6.50 9.40 0.48
N SER A 34 7.79 9.60 0.73
CA SER A 34 8.87 9.16 -0.17
C SER A 34 8.89 7.64 -0.30
N ARG A 35 8.70 6.91 0.80
CA ARG A 35 8.62 5.45 0.82
C ARG A 35 7.43 4.95 0.00
N GLN A 36 6.26 5.59 0.12
CA GLN A 36 5.07 5.23 -0.64
C GLN A 36 5.27 5.45 -2.15
N LEU A 37 5.85 6.59 -2.55
CA LEU A 37 6.17 6.86 -3.95
C LEU A 37 7.17 5.85 -4.52
N ARG A 38 8.24 5.57 -3.78
CA ARG A 38 9.25 4.59 -4.18
C ARG A 38 8.64 3.20 -4.38
N THR A 39 7.78 2.78 -3.44
CA THR A 39 7.05 1.51 -3.52
C THR A 39 6.22 1.43 -4.80
N PHE A 40 5.47 2.49 -5.11
CA PHE A 40 4.68 2.56 -6.35
C PHE A 40 5.56 2.47 -7.59
N PHE A 41 6.64 3.25 -7.67
CA PHE A 41 7.53 3.24 -8.84
C PHE A 41 8.23 1.90 -9.05
N ASN A 42 8.62 1.21 -7.97
CA ASN A 42 9.17 -0.14 -8.07
C ASN A 42 8.16 -1.12 -8.67
N TYR A 43 6.91 -1.11 -8.18
CA TYR A 43 5.85 -1.95 -8.75
C TYR A 43 5.53 -1.59 -10.20
N LYS A 44 5.49 -0.30 -10.54
CA LYS A 44 5.36 0.16 -11.92
C LYS A 44 6.48 -0.36 -12.81
N ALA A 45 7.73 -0.33 -12.32
CA ALA A 45 8.88 -0.86 -13.03
C ALA A 45 8.76 -2.38 -13.25
N GLU A 46 8.26 -3.13 -12.27
CA GLU A 46 8.00 -4.56 -12.44
C GLU A 46 6.91 -4.82 -13.48
N VAL A 47 5.80 -4.07 -13.49
CA VAL A 47 4.77 -4.18 -14.55
C VAL A 47 5.36 -3.92 -15.95
N ILE A 48 6.18 -2.89 -16.09
CA ILE A 48 6.89 -2.62 -17.35
C ILE A 48 7.79 -3.80 -17.72
N ARG A 49 8.53 -4.39 -16.77
CA ARG A 49 9.35 -5.57 -17.03
C ARG A 49 8.51 -6.73 -17.56
N TYR A 50 7.34 -7.01 -16.99
CA TYR A 50 6.44 -8.06 -17.49
C TYR A 50 5.98 -7.82 -18.93
N LEU A 51 5.62 -6.58 -19.27
CA LEU A 51 5.16 -6.23 -20.62
C LEU A 51 6.23 -6.42 -21.69
N PHE A 52 7.49 -6.07 -21.40
CA PHE A 52 8.58 -6.12 -22.38
C PHE A 52 9.45 -7.39 -22.30
N ARG A 53 9.37 -8.10 -21.18
CA ARG A 53 10.04 -9.38 -20.94
C ARG A 53 9.01 -10.32 -20.32
N PRO A 54 8.16 -10.96 -21.13
CA PRO A 54 7.30 -12.01 -20.60
C PRO A 54 8.20 -13.17 -20.15
N SER A 55 8.27 -13.44 -18.83
CA SER A 55 9.00 -14.61 -18.36
C SER A 55 8.21 -15.86 -18.74
N PRO A 56 8.78 -16.82 -19.50
CA PRO A 56 8.11 -18.08 -19.79
C PRO A 56 8.05 -19.00 -18.56
N ASN A 57 8.87 -18.74 -17.54
CA ASN A 57 8.99 -19.56 -16.33
C ASN A 57 8.46 -18.76 -15.14
N LEU A 58 7.14 -18.83 -14.92
CA LEU A 58 6.56 -18.47 -13.63
C LEU A 58 7.24 -19.34 -12.55
N ALA A 59 7.60 -18.75 -11.42
CA ALA A 59 8.19 -19.52 -10.33
C ALA A 59 7.14 -20.43 -9.68
N GLU A 60 6.80 -21.54 -10.34
CA GLU A 60 6.01 -22.61 -9.73
C GLU A 60 6.78 -23.26 -8.56
N ASN A 61 8.11 -23.10 -8.51
CA ASN A 61 8.99 -23.71 -7.51
C ASN A 61 10.08 -22.75 -6.98
N ASP A 62 9.72 -21.52 -6.60
CA ASP A 62 10.64 -20.71 -5.78
C ASP A 62 10.89 -21.46 -4.46
N THR A 63 12.15 -21.57 -4.03
CA THR A 63 12.53 -22.24 -2.77
C THR A 63 12.95 -21.25 -1.68
N ASN A 64 12.76 -19.95 -1.93
CA ASN A 64 13.13 -18.91 -0.98
C ASN A 64 12.21 -18.90 0.25
N THR A 65 12.61 -19.61 1.30
CA THR A 65 11.88 -19.72 2.57
C THR A 65 11.57 -18.37 3.22
N LYS A 66 12.43 -17.35 3.03
CA LYS A 66 12.22 -15.99 3.55
C LYS A 66 11.11 -15.26 2.79
N PHE A 67 11.01 -15.47 1.47
CA PHE A 67 9.91 -14.91 0.67
C PHE A 67 8.57 -15.50 1.13
N PHE A 68 8.47 -16.83 1.26
CA PHE A 68 7.22 -17.48 1.67
C PHE A 68 6.76 -17.09 3.07
N SER A 69 7.66 -16.98 4.04
CA SER A 69 7.28 -16.57 5.40
C SER A 69 6.74 -15.14 5.42
N ARG A 70 7.39 -14.20 4.74
CA ARG A 70 6.88 -12.83 4.59
C ARG A 70 5.59 -12.76 3.80
N LYS A 71 5.42 -13.60 2.79
CA LYS A 71 4.20 -13.69 1.98
C LYS A 71 3.02 -14.16 2.83
N GLN A 72 3.22 -15.17 3.66
CA GLN A 72 2.19 -15.62 4.61
C GLN A 72 1.85 -14.53 5.65
N GLU A 73 2.86 -13.80 6.13
CA GLU A 73 2.66 -12.69 7.07
C GLU A 73 1.79 -11.59 6.46
N ILE A 74 2.11 -11.10 5.27
CA ILE A 74 1.31 -10.05 4.62
C ILE A 74 -0.10 -10.56 4.27
N GLU A 75 -0.26 -11.81 3.84
CA GLU A 75 -1.56 -12.40 3.56
C GLU A 75 -2.42 -12.52 4.84
N SER A 76 -1.83 -12.93 5.96
CA SER A 76 -2.53 -13.02 7.25
C SER A 76 -2.96 -11.64 7.74
N LEU A 77 -2.03 -10.67 7.72
CA LEU A 77 -2.31 -9.31 8.16
C LEU A 77 -3.34 -8.62 7.25
N THR A 78 -3.34 -8.94 5.96
CA THR A 78 -4.37 -8.46 5.02
C THR A 78 -5.76 -9.00 5.37
N ARG A 79 -5.86 -10.26 5.79
CA ARG A 79 -7.14 -10.83 6.24
C ARG A 79 -7.65 -10.11 7.49
N GLU A 80 -6.77 -9.88 8.46
CA GLU A 80 -7.10 -9.12 9.68
C GLU A 80 -7.56 -7.70 9.33
N PHE A 81 -6.82 -7.02 8.46
CA PHE A 81 -7.17 -5.69 7.96
C PHE A 81 -8.55 -5.66 7.30
N ILE A 82 -8.85 -6.59 6.38
CA ILE A 82 -10.15 -6.68 5.72
C ILE A 82 -11.28 -6.99 6.72
N ILE A 83 -11.06 -7.90 7.66
CA ILE A 83 -12.03 -8.22 8.72
C ILE A 83 -12.31 -6.97 9.55
N PHE A 84 -11.28 -6.18 9.85
CA PHE A 84 -11.41 -4.95 10.60
C PHE A 84 -12.18 -3.90 9.81
N LEU A 85 -11.85 -3.68 8.53
CA LEU A 85 -12.55 -2.74 7.66
C LEU A 85 -14.04 -3.08 7.46
N LYS A 86 -14.39 -4.37 7.43
CA LYS A 86 -15.79 -4.79 7.32
C LYS A 86 -16.65 -4.34 8.49
N LYS A 87 -16.08 -4.14 9.68
CA LYS A 87 -16.82 -3.60 10.85
C LYS A 87 -17.28 -2.16 10.62
N PHE A 88 -16.60 -1.41 9.76
CA PHE A 88 -16.95 -0.02 9.44
C PHE A 88 -17.99 0.09 8.32
N LYS A 89 -18.37 -1.02 7.68
CA LYS A 89 -19.37 -1.05 6.60
C LYS A 89 -20.79 -1.31 7.11
N GLU A 90 -21.02 -1.26 8.42
CA GLU A 90 -22.36 -1.45 8.99
C GLU A 90 -23.29 -0.29 8.61
N ASN A 91 -24.57 -0.59 8.33
CA ASN A 91 -25.62 0.39 8.02
C ASN A 91 -25.52 1.14 6.67
N GLY A 92 -24.97 0.50 5.62
CA GLY A 92 -24.98 1.06 4.25
C GLY A 92 -24.00 2.21 4.01
N GLN A 93 -23.15 2.50 4.99
CA GLN A 93 -22.08 3.51 4.90
C GLN A 93 -20.91 2.99 4.04
N THR A 94 -20.19 3.93 3.42
CA THR A 94 -18.89 3.63 2.80
C THR A 94 -17.84 3.38 3.88
N ILE A 95 -16.74 2.70 3.52
CA ILE A 95 -15.60 2.49 4.44
C ILE A 95 -15.06 3.84 4.94
N GLU A 96 -14.99 4.84 4.06
CA GLU A 96 -14.52 6.18 4.42
C GLU A 96 -15.42 6.82 5.49
N GLN A 97 -16.74 6.77 5.30
CA GLN A 97 -17.71 7.27 6.27
C GLN A 97 -17.59 6.54 7.62
N GLY A 98 -17.42 5.22 7.58
CA GLY A 98 -17.25 4.41 8.77
C GLY A 98 -15.92 4.62 9.50
N ILE A 99 -14.86 5.04 8.82
CA ILE A 99 -13.60 5.45 9.46
C ILE A 99 -13.74 6.87 10.04
N GLN A 100 -14.38 7.78 9.30
CA GLN A 100 -14.61 9.16 9.72
C GLN A 100 -15.47 9.24 10.98
N SER A 101 -16.49 8.39 11.12
CA SER A 101 -17.36 8.34 12.31
C SER A 101 -16.59 8.08 13.61
N LEU A 102 -15.50 7.30 13.56
CA LEU A 102 -14.68 6.98 14.73
C LEU A 102 -13.99 8.20 15.34
N PHE A 103 -13.71 9.23 14.53
CA PHE A 103 -13.15 10.49 15.02
C PHE A 103 -14.17 11.30 15.81
N PHE A 104 -15.46 11.18 15.48
CA PHE A 104 -16.55 11.88 16.18
C PHE A 104 -16.96 11.18 17.47
N ASP A 105 -16.92 9.84 17.49
CA ASP A 105 -17.27 9.03 18.66
C ASP A 105 -16.17 8.99 19.74
N ASN A 106 -15.05 9.70 19.50
CA ASN A 106 -13.88 9.77 20.38
C ASN A 106 -13.29 8.39 20.75
N ASN A 107 -13.55 7.38 19.91
CA ASN A 107 -13.15 6.00 20.12
C ASN A 107 -11.75 5.77 19.53
N LYS A 108 -10.72 6.08 20.31
CA LYS A 108 -9.32 6.02 19.86
C LYS A 108 -8.81 4.59 19.62
N THR A 109 -9.39 3.59 20.29
CA THR A 109 -8.86 2.21 20.24
C THR A 109 -8.98 1.60 18.84
N PRO A 110 -10.14 1.62 18.15
CA PRO A 110 -10.24 1.11 16.79
C PRO A 110 -9.36 1.86 15.78
N LEU A 111 -9.23 3.19 15.94
CA LEU A 111 -8.37 4.01 15.08
C LEU A 111 -6.89 3.64 15.24
N ASN A 112 -6.43 3.44 16.46
CA ASN A 112 -5.04 3.02 16.72
C ASN A 112 -4.76 1.64 16.12
N ILE A 113 -5.67 0.67 16.29
CA ILE A 113 -5.53 -0.67 15.70
C ILE A 113 -5.47 -0.58 14.16
N LEU A 114 -6.37 0.20 13.55
CA LEU A 114 -6.38 0.38 12.11
C LEU A 114 -5.07 1.01 11.62
N SER A 115 -4.63 2.08 12.29
CA SER A 115 -3.37 2.77 11.98
C SER A 115 -2.16 1.82 12.06
N GLU A 116 -2.05 1.03 13.13
CA GLU A 116 -0.96 0.07 13.31
C GLU A 116 -0.94 -1.02 12.22
N ILE A 117 -2.10 -1.61 11.91
CA ILE A 117 -2.21 -2.64 10.87
C ILE A 117 -1.86 -2.05 9.50
N THR A 118 -2.40 -0.87 9.18
CA THR A 118 -2.12 -0.17 7.91
C THR A 118 -0.62 0.13 7.77
N GLU A 119 0.03 0.60 8.83
CA GLU A 119 1.47 0.92 8.78
C GLU A 119 2.34 -0.33 8.60
N LYS A 120 2.01 -1.43 9.30
CA LYS A 120 2.68 -2.73 9.12
C LYS A 120 2.52 -3.25 7.69
N LEU A 121 1.33 -3.15 7.11
CA LEU A 121 1.10 -3.55 5.72
C LEU A 121 1.87 -2.66 4.74
N SER A 122 1.89 -1.34 4.94
CA SER A 122 2.71 -0.42 4.14
C SER A 122 4.19 -0.78 4.16
N MET A 123 4.71 -1.17 5.34
CA MET A 123 6.09 -1.62 5.49
C MET A 123 6.37 -2.93 4.75
N LEU A 124 5.44 -3.89 4.81
CA LEU A 124 5.56 -5.16 4.08
C LEU A 124 5.48 -4.95 2.56
N LEU A 125 4.58 -4.09 2.08
CA LEU A 125 4.53 -3.72 0.67
C LEU A 125 5.83 -3.06 0.22
N HIS A 126 6.37 -2.14 1.02
CA HIS A 126 7.66 -1.54 0.68
C HIS A 126 8.76 -2.60 0.60
N TYR A 127 8.84 -3.51 1.58
CA TYR A 127 9.77 -4.64 1.54
C TYR A 127 9.67 -5.44 0.24
N PHE A 128 8.46 -5.83 -0.17
CA PHE A 128 8.26 -6.58 -1.42
C PHE A 128 8.46 -5.77 -2.69
N SER A 129 8.43 -4.44 -2.62
CA SER A 129 8.77 -3.58 -3.76
C SER A 129 10.28 -3.45 -3.95
N GLU A 130 11.05 -3.58 -2.86
CA GLU A 130 12.51 -3.55 -2.89
C GLU A 130 13.10 -4.91 -3.28
N GLU A 131 12.43 -6.00 -2.89
CA GLU A 131 12.70 -7.34 -3.40
C GLU A 131 12.12 -7.47 -4.82
N SER A 132 12.87 -7.98 -5.80
CA SER A 132 12.30 -8.19 -7.13
C SER A 132 11.32 -9.35 -7.10
N ILE A 133 10.02 -9.06 -7.27
CA ILE A 133 8.95 -10.06 -7.36
C ILE A 133 8.56 -10.39 -8.80
N TYR A 134 9.52 -10.25 -9.73
CA TYR A 134 9.36 -10.47 -11.16
C TYR A 134 8.93 -11.90 -11.54
N ASP A 135 9.18 -12.90 -10.69
CA ASP A 135 8.73 -14.26 -10.96
C ASP A 135 7.35 -14.58 -10.35
N HIS A 136 6.72 -13.60 -9.70
CA HIS A 136 5.49 -13.74 -8.92
C HIS A 136 4.38 -12.74 -9.34
N PRO A 137 3.93 -12.72 -10.60
CA PRO A 137 3.01 -11.69 -11.10
C PRO A 137 1.65 -11.68 -10.39
N LYS A 138 1.12 -12.86 -10.02
CA LYS A 138 -0.12 -12.95 -9.23
C LYS A 138 0.01 -12.29 -7.86
N PHE A 139 1.19 -12.41 -7.26
CA PHE A 139 1.47 -11.78 -5.97
C PHE A 139 1.69 -10.27 -6.12
N LEU A 140 2.29 -9.81 -7.22
CA LEU A 140 2.32 -8.38 -7.55
C LEU A 140 0.90 -7.81 -7.68
N LYS A 141 -0.02 -8.48 -8.40
CA LYS A 141 -1.42 -8.04 -8.47
C LYS A 141 -2.06 -7.94 -7.08
N PHE A 142 -1.85 -8.95 -6.23
CA PHE A 142 -2.28 -8.90 -4.84
C PHE A 142 -1.73 -7.68 -4.09
N ASN A 143 -0.43 -7.39 -4.22
CA ASN A 143 0.21 -6.24 -3.58
C ASN A 143 -0.35 -4.90 -4.08
N VAL A 144 -0.63 -4.78 -5.39
CA VAL A 144 -1.23 -3.58 -5.99
C VAL A 144 -2.64 -3.33 -5.43
N ILE A 145 -3.49 -4.36 -5.39
CA ILE A 145 -4.85 -4.26 -4.81
C ILE A 145 -4.78 -3.90 -3.32
N LEU A 146 -3.87 -4.53 -2.58
CA LEU A 146 -3.65 -4.20 -1.18
C LEU A 146 -3.23 -2.73 -1.00
N ALA A 147 -2.36 -2.22 -1.86
CA ALA A 147 -1.90 -0.84 -1.83
C ALA A 147 -3.04 0.16 -2.06
N GLN A 148 -3.98 -0.12 -2.98
CA GLN A 148 -5.19 0.70 -3.17
C GLN A 148 -6.00 0.81 -1.86
N ASN A 149 -6.28 -0.33 -1.22
CA ASN A 149 -7.04 -0.35 0.04
C ASN A 149 -6.31 0.38 1.17
N ILE A 150 -4.98 0.31 1.21
CA ILE A 150 -4.16 1.06 2.16
C ILE A 150 -4.22 2.56 1.87
N CYS A 151 -4.18 2.98 0.60
CA CYS A 151 -4.30 4.40 0.23
C CYS A 151 -5.65 4.96 0.67
N LEU A 152 -6.75 4.24 0.44
CA LEU A 152 -8.08 4.59 0.94
C LEU A 152 -8.07 4.85 2.45
N VAL A 153 -7.49 3.94 3.23
CA VAL A 153 -7.42 4.08 4.68
C VAL A 153 -6.49 5.22 5.10
N LYS A 154 -5.31 5.36 4.48
CA LYS A 154 -4.36 6.43 4.80
C LYS A 154 -4.92 7.81 4.46
N LYS A 155 -5.73 7.93 3.40
CA LYS A 155 -6.49 9.14 3.06
C LYS A 155 -7.43 9.55 4.19
N CYS A 156 -8.15 8.59 4.80
CA CYS A 156 -9.02 8.86 5.94
C CYS A 156 -8.26 9.16 7.23
N LEU A 157 -7.14 8.46 7.49
CA LEU A 157 -6.36 8.62 8.72
C LEU A 157 -5.47 9.87 8.72
N ASN A 158 -5.07 10.36 7.55
CA ASN A 158 -4.14 11.48 7.39
C ASN A 158 -4.77 12.60 6.56
N ALA A 159 -5.70 13.35 7.17
CA ALA A 159 -6.40 14.44 6.49
C ALA A 159 -5.46 15.49 5.86
N GLN A 160 -4.28 15.73 6.43
CA GLN A 160 -3.27 16.65 5.87
C GLN A 160 -2.73 16.20 4.50
N PHE A 161 -2.69 14.89 4.24
CA PHE A 161 -2.14 14.31 3.01
C PHE A 161 -3.19 13.49 2.25
N SER A 162 -4.48 13.79 2.45
CA SER A 162 -5.57 13.07 1.81
C SER A 162 -5.44 13.07 0.29
N GLU A 163 -5.15 14.24 -0.30
CA GLU A 163 -4.97 14.40 -1.75
C GLU A 163 -3.81 13.56 -2.28
N PHE A 164 -2.70 13.47 -1.54
CA PHE A 164 -1.57 12.61 -1.92
C PHE A 164 -1.98 11.14 -1.99
N PHE A 165 -2.69 10.66 -0.96
CA PHE A 165 -3.12 9.27 -0.92
C PHE A 165 -4.24 8.96 -1.91
N GLU A 166 -5.09 9.93 -2.23
CA GLU A 166 -6.11 9.82 -3.29
C GLU A 166 -5.47 9.68 -4.67
N GLU A 167 -4.49 10.54 -4.98
CA GLU A 167 -3.74 10.44 -6.25
C GLU A 167 -2.97 9.12 -6.33
N LEU A 168 -2.38 8.68 -5.21
CA LEU A 168 -1.68 7.39 -5.17
C LEU A 168 -2.64 6.20 -5.36
N GLU A 169 -3.86 6.27 -4.81
CA GLU A 169 -4.93 5.29 -5.02
C GLU A 169 -5.29 5.17 -6.51
N ILE A 170 -5.52 6.30 -7.19
CA ILE A 170 -5.79 6.35 -8.64
C ILE A 170 -4.65 5.71 -9.43
N ASN A 171 -3.39 6.02 -9.06
CA ASN A 171 -2.23 5.46 -9.71
C ASN A 171 -2.12 3.93 -9.55
N TYR A 172 -2.45 3.39 -8.37
CA TYR A 172 -2.53 1.94 -8.18
C TYR A 172 -3.72 1.29 -8.91
N ASN A 173 -4.86 1.98 -9.05
CA ASN A 173 -5.98 1.49 -9.87
C ASN A 173 -5.59 1.38 -11.36
N ASN A 174 -4.89 2.39 -11.90
CA ASN A 174 -4.36 2.33 -13.25
C ASN A 174 -3.35 1.18 -13.44
N LEU A 175 -2.49 0.97 -12.44
CA LEU A 175 -1.50 -0.12 -12.45
C LEU A 175 -2.15 -1.51 -12.43
N GLU A 176 -3.26 -1.68 -11.70
CA GLU A 176 -4.04 -2.92 -11.74
C GLU A 176 -4.60 -3.18 -13.14
N GLY A 177 -5.17 -2.15 -13.79
CA GLY A 177 -5.69 -2.29 -15.16
C GLY A 177 -4.61 -2.72 -16.16
N GLU A 178 -3.39 -2.19 -16.04
CA GLU A 178 -2.24 -2.64 -16.85
C GLU A 178 -1.87 -4.10 -16.59
N LEU A 179 -1.90 -4.53 -15.32
CA LEU A 179 -1.65 -5.92 -14.95
C LEU A 179 -2.73 -6.86 -15.50
N GLU A 180 -4.01 -6.46 -15.44
CA GLU A 180 -5.12 -7.24 -16.00
C GLU A 180 -4.94 -7.47 -17.50
N HIS A 181 -4.63 -6.41 -18.23
CA HIS A 181 -4.35 -6.50 -19.65
C HIS A 181 -3.18 -7.45 -19.95
N PHE A 182 -2.11 -7.38 -19.16
CA PHE A 182 -0.98 -8.31 -19.27
C PHE A 182 -1.39 -9.77 -19.04
N PHE A 183 -2.20 -10.06 -18.01
CA PHE A 183 -2.68 -11.43 -17.75
C PHE A 183 -3.57 -11.96 -18.88
N GLU A 184 -4.40 -11.11 -19.50
CA GLU A 184 -5.19 -11.49 -20.67
C GLU A 184 -4.32 -11.88 -21.86
N ILE A 185 -3.27 -11.09 -22.15
CA ILE A 185 -2.31 -11.38 -23.21
C ILE A 185 -1.61 -12.72 -22.94
N MET A 186 -1.07 -12.92 -21.74
CA MET A 186 -0.41 -14.16 -21.34
C MET A 186 -1.30 -15.40 -21.53
N LEU A 187 -2.56 -15.32 -21.11
CA LEU A 187 -3.49 -16.45 -21.19
C LEU A 187 -3.80 -16.82 -22.65
N ASN A 188 -3.86 -15.82 -23.53
CA ASN A 188 -4.08 -16.03 -24.96
C ASN A 188 -2.86 -16.64 -25.66
N GLU A 189 -1.65 -16.22 -25.29
CA GLU A 189 -0.40 -16.81 -25.81
C GLU A 189 -0.24 -18.28 -25.40
N GLN A 190 -0.54 -18.63 -24.14
CA GLN A 190 -0.50 -20.02 -23.67
C GLN A 190 -1.46 -20.92 -24.45
N LYS A 191 -2.70 -20.46 -24.71
CA LYS A 191 -3.68 -21.21 -25.52
C LYS A 191 -3.15 -21.46 -26.94
N LYS A 192 -2.52 -20.46 -27.55
CA LYS A 192 -1.94 -20.57 -28.89
C LYS A 192 -0.80 -21.58 -28.93
N SER A 193 0.12 -21.54 -27.96
CA SER A 193 1.23 -22.48 -27.87
C SER A 193 0.76 -23.91 -27.61
N LYS A 194 -0.23 -24.12 -26.74
CA LYS A 194 -0.82 -25.45 -26.49
C LYS A 194 -1.45 -26.03 -27.76
N LYS A 195 -2.20 -25.22 -28.51
CA LYS A 195 -2.80 -25.63 -29.78
C LYS A 195 -1.75 -26.03 -30.81
N GLN A 196 -0.66 -25.25 -30.93
CA GLN A 196 0.45 -25.59 -31.83
C GLN A 196 1.17 -26.89 -31.43
N LEU A 197 1.29 -27.18 -30.13
CA LEU A 197 1.86 -28.43 -29.64
C LEU A 197 0.93 -29.62 -29.96
N GLU A 198 -0.37 -29.49 -29.72
CA GLU A 198 -1.37 -30.51 -30.04
C GLU A 198 -1.39 -30.81 -31.55
N GLU A 199 -1.31 -29.79 -32.41
CA GLU A 199 -1.22 -29.95 -33.87
C GLU A 199 0.07 -30.70 -34.30
N ARG A 200 1.20 -30.46 -33.63
CA ARG A 200 2.48 -31.14 -33.91
C ARG A 200 2.56 -32.58 -33.38
N LEU A 201 1.78 -32.93 -32.36
CA LEU A 201 1.72 -34.28 -31.82
C LEU A 201 0.73 -35.17 -32.58
N ALA A 202 -0.21 -34.57 -33.32
CA ALA A 202 -1.19 -35.27 -34.15
C ALA A 202 -0.73 -35.50 -35.60
N SER A 203 0.51 -35.10 -35.95
CA SER A 203 1.17 -35.31 -37.25
C SER A 203 2.27 -36.36 -37.14
#